data_AF-A0A3C0M925-F1
#
_entry.id   AF-A0A3C0M925-F1
#
_cell.length_a   1.000
_cell.length_b   1.000
_cell.length_c   1.000
_cell.angle_alpha   90.00
_cell.angle_beta   90.00
_cell.angle_gamma   90.00
#
_symmetry.space_group_name_H-M   'P 1'
#
loop_
_entity.id
_entity.type
_entity.pdbx_description
1 polymer ?
#
loop_
_entity_poly.entity_id
_entity_poly.type
_entity_poly.pdbx_seq_one_letter_code
_entity_poly.pdbx_strand_id
1 'polypeptide(L)'
;MVAPDDPRLQIARKLADRLKRIEVRNRARAHRINKTRRRDDKIEIEVVDFVQKVIDWNGCCCICCTEIDLTLPGTDNEGLTLEHMVSLAQGGSHTSRNIGPAHRRCNMKKANEKDGPGAAKIKRRLGLKGPRARKAKAIAQGRYRPMKSRGFQGSRKFNGEVSWKTK
;
A
#
# COMPACT_ATOMS: atom_id res chain seq x y z
N MET A 1 -37.45 -11.08 26.97
CA MET A 1 -37.49 -9.86 26.13
C MET A 1 -36.38 -8.93 26.63
N VAL A 2 -35.32 -8.70 25.85
CA VAL A 2 -34.22 -7.80 26.26
C VAL A 2 -34.69 -6.37 26.01
N ALA A 3 -34.60 -5.50 27.03
CA ALA A 3 -35.04 -4.12 26.91
C ALA A 3 -34.27 -3.37 25.80
N PRO A 4 -34.95 -2.55 24.96
CA PRO A 4 -34.32 -1.86 23.84
C PRO A 4 -33.21 -0.87 24.24
N ASP A 5 -33.11 -0.54 25.54
CA ASP A 5 -32.17 0.41 26.12
C ASP A 5 -31.00 -0.22 26.88
N ASP A 6 -30.70 -1.51 26.67
CA ASP A 6 -29.49 -2.13 27.25
C ASP A 6 -28.22 -1.38 26.77
N PRO A 7 -27.40 -0.82 27.69
CA PRO A 7 -26.16 -0.13 27.37
C PRO A 7 -25.20 -0.95 26.49
N ARG A 8 -25.19 -2.29 26.63
CA ARG A 8 -24.34 -3.18 25.82
C ARG A 8 -24.76 -3.19 24.35
N LEU A 9 -26.07 -3.23 24.09
CA LEU A 9 -26.63 -3.15 22.74
C LEU A 9 -26.33 -1.79 22.10
N GLN A 10 -26.36 -0.70 22.88
CA GLN A 10 -26.00 0.64 22.39
C GLN A 10 -24.51 0.73 21.99
N ILE A 11 -23.61 0.17 22.81
CA ILE A 11 -22.18 0.13 22.49
C ILE A 11 -21.93 -0.68 21.23
N ALA A 12 -22.53 -1.87 21.12
CA ALA A 12 -22.40 -2.73 19.95
C ALA A 12 -22.89 -2.05 18.67
N ARG A 13 -24.04 -1.35 18.72
CA ARG A 13 -24.57 -0.55 17.60
C ARG A 13 -23.58 0.56 17.19
N LYS A 14 -23.08 1.34 18.14
CA LYS A 14 -22.10 2.41 17.88
C LYS A 14 -20.82 1.87 17.23
N LEU A 15 -20.34 0.71 17.69
CA LEU A 15 -19.18 0.03 17.10
C LEU A 15 -19.51 -0.42 15.66
N ALA A 16 -20.61 -1.12 15.43
CA ALA A 16 -21.03 -1.57 14.10
C ALA A 16 -21.14 -0.40 13.11
N ASP A 17 -21.74 0.72 13.51
CA ASP A 17 -21.82 1.93 12.68
C ASP A 17 -20.44 2.51 12.36
N ARG A 18 -19.51 2.47 13.33
CA ARG A 18 -18.12 2.88 13.10
C ARG A 18 -17.45 1.99 12.06
N LEU A 19 -17.61 0.67 12.16
CA LEU A 19 -17.05 -0.29 11.21
C LEU A 19 -17.60 -0.10 9.79
N LYS A 20 -18.92 0.11 9.66
CA LYS A 20 -19.57 0.44 8.39
C LYS A 20 -18.99 1.73 7.78
N ARG A 21 -18.82 2.79 8.59
CA ARG A 21 -18.18 4.04 8.13
C ARG A 21 -16.75 3.85 7.64
N ILE A 22 -15.98 2.96 8.29
CA ILE A 22 -14.61 2.63 7.87
C ILE A 22 -14.62 1.96 6.49
N GLU A 23 -15.51 0.99 6.25
CA GLU A 23 -15.64 0.35 4.93
C GLU A 23 -16.01 1.37 3.86
N VAL A 24 -17.08 2.15 4.07
CA VAL A 24 -17.57 3.12 3.07
C VAL A 24 -16.48 4.11 2.67
N ARG A 25 -15.70 4.60 3.65
CA ARG A 25 -14.57 5.51 3.40
C ARG A 25 -13.48 4.85 2.56
N ASN A 26 -13.14 3.59 2.85
CA ASN A 26 -12.08 2.88 2.14
C ASN A 26 -12.53 2.44 0.74
N ARG A 27 -13.80 2.04 0.56
CA ARG A 27 -14.39 1.77 -0.75
C ARG A 27 -14.42 3.02 -1.62
N ALA A 28 -14.85 4.15 -1.06
CA ALA A 28 -14.81 5.45 -1.76
C ALA A 28 -13.38 5.83 -2.19
N ARG A 29 -12.37 5.53 -1.36
CA ARG A 29 -10.95 5.70 -1.72
C ARG A 29 -10.56 4.81 -2.90
N ALA A 30 -10.98 3.54 -2.91
CA ALA A 30 -10.72 2.63 -4.03
C ALA A 30 -11.35 3.13 -5.34
N HIS A 31 -12.59 3.62 -5.31
CA HIS A 31 -13.23 4.23 -6.48
C HIS A 31 -12.48 5.45 -7.00
N ARG A 32 -12.01 6.34 -6.11
CA ARG A 32 -11.18 7.49 -6.51
C ARG A 32 -9.90 7.06 -7.22
N ILE A 33 -9.25 6.00 -6.73
CA ILE A 33 -8.05 5.45 -7.37
C ILE A 33 -8.41 4.89 -8.76
N ASN A 34 -9.49 4.11 -8.88
CA ASN A 34 -9.95 3.58 -10.17
C ASN A 34 -10.29 4.66 -11.21
N LYS A 35 -10.78 5.82 -10.78
CA LYS A 35 -11.07 6.95 -11.69
C LYS A 35 -9.80 7.49 -12.37
N THR A 36 -8.64 7.33 -11.74
CA THR A 36 -7.34 7.79 -12.26
C THR A 36 -6.54 6.71 -13.00
N ARG A 37 -6.97 5.46 -12.91
CA ARG A 37 -6.34 4.31 -13.58
C ARG A 37 -6.81 4.21 -15.03
N ARG A 38 -5.95 3.64 -15.88
CA ARG A 38 -6.33 3.26 -17.26
C ARG A 38 -7.40 2.17 -17.20
N ARG A 39 -8.16 2.00 -18.28
CA ARG A 39 -9.26 1.02 -18.36
C ARG A 39 -8.82 -0.39 -17.95
N ASP A 40 -7.67 -0.83 -18.48
CA ASP A 40 -7.14 -2.18 -18.28
C ASP A 40 -6.44 -2.37 -16.92
N ASP A 41 -6.13 -1.26 -16.21
CA ASP A 41 -5.45 -1.27 -14.92
C ASP A 41 -6.42 -1.12 -13.73
N LYS A 42 -7.74 -1.13 -13.98
CA LYS A 42 -8.74 -0.96 -12.93
C LYS A 42 -8.70 -2.15 -11.97
N ILE A 43 -8.81 -1.83 -10.68
CA ILE A 43 -8.91 -2.84 -9.63
C ILE A 43 -10.38 -3.21 -9.39
N GLU A 44 -10.61 -4.44 -8.96
CA GLU A 44 -11.91 -4.88 -8.51
C GLU A 44 -12.31 -4.18 -7.19
N ILE A 45 -13.59 -3.83 -7.07
CA ILE A 45 -14.15 -3.16 -5.88
C ILE A 45 -15.49 -3.83 -5.56
N GLU A 46 -15.58 -4.37 -4.35
CA GLU A 46 -16.77 -4.99 -3.79
C GLU A 46 -17.31 -4.15 -2.64
N VAL A 47 -18.58 -4.37 -2.30
CA VAL A 47 -19.12 -3.98 -0.99
C VAL A 47 -18.76 -5.10 -0.02
N VAL A 48 -18.07 -4.78 1.07
CA VAL A 48 -17.67 -5.80 2.06
C VAL A 48 -18.33 -5.55 3.40
N ASP A 49 -18.86 -6.60 4.02
CA ASP A 49 -19.28 -6.51 5.41
C ASP A 49 -18.04 -6.52 6.33
N PHE A 50 -17.59 -5.33 6.70
CA PHE A 50 -16.43 -5.19 7.56
C PHE A 50 -16.71 -5.57 9.02
N VAL A 51 -17.98 -5.58 9.45
CA VAL A 51 -18.35 -6.10 10.79
C VAL A 51 -18.08 -7.59 10.81
N GLN A 52 -18.60 -8.32 9.82
CA GLN A 52 -18.37 -9.75 9.70
C GLN A 52 -16.87 -10.06 9.58
N LYS A 53 -16.10 -9.25 8.83
CA LYS A 53 -14.64 -9.44 8.77
C LYS A 53 -13.93 -9.29 10.10
N VAL A 54 -14.32 -8.35 10.94
CA VAL A 54 -13.71 -8.22 12.28
C VAL A 54 -14.04 -9.46 13.11
N ILE A 55 -15.26 -10.00 12.99
CA ILE A 55 -15.68 -11.23 13.69
C ILE A 55 -14.91 -12.45 13.16
N ASP A 56 -14.80 -12.62 11.84
CA ASP A 56 -14.08 -13.74 11.20
C ASP A 56 -12.60 -13.80 11.65
N TRP A 57 -12.01 -12.63 11.92
CA TRP A 57 -10.63 -12.49 12.40
C TRP A 57 -10.54 -12.49 13.93
N ASN A 58 -11.66 -12.72 14.64
CA ASN A 58 -11.74 -12.72 16.09
C ASN A 58 -11.21 -11.42 16.73
N GLY A 59 -11.37 -10.29 16.04
CA GLY A 59 -10.82 -9.00 16.46
C GLY A 59 -9.30 -8.88 16.35
N CYS A 60 -8.61 -9.86 15.78
CA CYS A 60 -7.15 -9.87 15.66
C CYS A 60 -6.67 -9.14 14.40
N CYS A 61 -5.50 -8.53 14.51
CA CYS A 61 -4.83 -7.83 13.42
C CYS A 61 -4.30 -8.81 12.37
N CYS A 62 -4.60 -8.56 11.09
CA CYS A 62 -4.13 -9.39 9.99
C CYS A 62 -2.63 -9.27 9.68
N ILE A 63 -1.91 -8.36 10.35
CA ILE A 63 -0.48 -8.14 10.17
C ILE A 63 0.35 -8.79 11.28
N CYS A 64 -0.01 -8.55 12.55
CA CYS A 64 0.73 -9.05 13.70
C CYS A 64 0.02 -10.17 14.48
N CYS A 65 -1.20 -10.52 14.08
CA CYS A 65 -2.01 -11.60 14.66
C CYS A 65 -2.40 -11.41 16.14
N THR A 66 -2.26 -10.20 16.68
CA THR A 66 -2.67 -9.87 18.05
C THR A 66 -4.01 -9.15 18.08
N GLU A 67 -4.72 -9.23 19.20
CA GLU A 67 -6.01 -8.56 19.40
C GLU A 67 -5.92 -7.04 19.21
N ILE A 68 -7.00 -6.46 18.68
CA ILE A 68 -7.17 -5.02 18.50
C ILE A 68 -8.16 -4.53 19.54
N ASP A 69 -7.80 -3.46 20.25
CA ASP A 69 -8.75 -2.77 21.12
C ASP A 69 -9.77 -2.00 20.26
N LEU A 70 -10.98 -2.56 20.19
CA LEU A 70 -12.09 -1.99 19.42
C LEU A 70 -12.69 -0.75 20.08
N THR A 71 -12.38 -0.45 21.34
CA THR A 71 -12.87 0.75 22.02
C THR A 71 -12.10 2.01 21.60
N LEU A 72 -10.83 1.85 21.22
CA LEU A 72 -9.98 2.96 20.79
C LEU A 72 -10.44 3.55 19.45
N PRO A 73 -10.28 4.87 19.25
CA PRO A 73 -10.56 5.50 17.97
C PRO A 73 -9.57 5.03 16.92
N GLY A 74 -9.97 4.99 15.64
CA GLY A 74 -9.07 4.63 14.54
C GLY A 74 -7.91 5.61 14.30
N THR A 75 -7.85 6.70 15.07
CA THR A 75 -6.70 7.61 15.13
C THR A 75 -5.64 7.17 16.16
N ASP A 76 -5.97 6.28 17.07
CA ASP A 76 -5.00 5.70 17.99
C ASP A 76 -4.09 4.71 17.27
N ASN A 77 -2.86 4.52 17.77
CA ASN A 77 -1.91 3.56 17.22
C ASN A 77 -2.38 2.11 17.37
N GLU A 78 -3.02 1.77 18.49
CA GLU A 78 -3.64 0.46 18.72
C GLU A 78 -5.11 0.41 18.25
N GLY A 79 -5.62 1.51 17.70
CA GLY A 79 -6.96 1.58 17.16
C GLY A 79 -7.15 0.78 15.86
N LEU A 80 -8.39 0.33 15.63
CA LEU A 80 -8.76 -0.43 14.44
C LEU A 80 -8.74 0.41 13.16
N THR A 81 -8.12 -0.15 12.12
CA THR A 81 -8.18 0.32 10.74
C THR A 81 -8.50 -0.84 9.78
N LEU A 82 -8.90 -0.51 8.55
CA LEU A 82 -9.05 -1.49 7.46
C LEU A 82 -7.74 -1.52 6.67
N GLU A 83 -7.18 -2.71 6.53
CA GLU A 83 -5.95 -2.96 5.81
C GLU A 83 -6.18 -3.71 4.51
N HIS A 84 -5.41 -3.34 3.48
CA HIS A 84 -5.32 -4.09 2.22
C HIS A 84 -4.05 -4.94 2.21
N MET A 85 -4.19 -6.27 2.21
CA MET A 85 -3.04 -7.20 2.22
C MET A 85 -2.06 -6.88 1.08
N VAL A 86 -2.59 -6.74 -0.14
CA VAL A 86 -1.93 -6.06 -1.26
C VAL A 86 -2.50 -4.65 -1.37
N SER A 87 -1.66 -3.62 -1.24
CA SER A 87 -2.15 -2.24 -1.24
C SER A 87 -2.75 -1.80 -2.58
N LEU A 88 -3.75 -0.92 -2.52
CA LEU A 88 -4.39 -0.32 -3.71
C LEU A 88 -3.37 0.40 -4.63
N ALA A 89 -2.28 0.93 -4.06
CA ALA A 89 -1.22 1.61 -4.81
C ALA A 89 -0.35 0.65 -5.63
N GLN A 90 -0.27 -0.61 -5.22
CA GLN A 90 0.43 -1.68 -5.92
C GLN A 90 -0.47 -2.43 -6.91
N GLY A 91 -1.78 -2.14 -6.94
CA GLY A 91 -2.75 -2.85 -7.78
C GLY A 91 -3.60 -3.87 -7.04
N GLY A 92 -3.54 -3.92 -5.70
CA GLY A 92 -4.46 -4.75 -4.92
C GLY A 92 -5.91 -4.27 -5.06
N SER A 93 -6.84 -5.20 -4.95
CA SER A 93 -8.28 -4.97 -5.07
C SER A 93 -8.94 -4.60 -3.75
N HIS A 94 -10.13 -4.00 -3.81
CA HIS A 94 -10.95 -3.76 -2.63
C HIS A 94 -12.02 -4.86 -2.53
N THR A 95 -11.58 -6.06 -2.15
CA THR A 95 -12.44 -7.27 -2.08
C THR A 95 -12.33 -7.93 -0.73
N SER A 96 -13.33 -8.77 -0.40
CA SER A 96 -13.37 -9.53 0.86
C SER A 96 -12.10 -10.37 1.11
N ARG A 97 -11.43 -10.84 0.05
CA ARG A 97 -10.18 -11.60 0.12
C ARG A 97 -8.94 -10.76 0.42
N ASN A 98 -8.91 -9.49 0.00
CA ASN A 98 -7.74 -8.64 0.12
C ASN A 98 -7.82 -7.66 1.30
N ILE A 99 -8.93 -7.62 2.04
CA ILE A 99 -9.09 -6.75 3.21
C ILE A 99 -9.09 -7.51 4.52
N GLY A 100 -8.59 -6.87 5.57
CA GLY A 100 -8.66 -7.37 6.94
C GLY A 100 -8.57 -6.25 7.98
N PRO A 101 -8.90 -6.54 9.24
CA PRO A 101 -8.70 -5.61 10.35
C PRO A 101 -7.21 -5.51 10.71
N ALA A 102 -6.73 -4.30 11.02
CA ALA A 102 -5.37 -4.10 11.49
C ALA A 102 -5.26 -2.91 12.45
N HIS A 103 -4.29 -2.96 13.37
CA HIS A 103 -3.91 -1.76 14.14
C HIS A 103 -3.42 -0.66 13.21
N ARG A 104 -3.67 0.60 13.58
CA ARG A 104 -3.16 1.76 12.85
C ARG A 104 -1.63 1.71 12.73
N ARG A 105 -0.89 1.38 13.81
CA ARG A 105 0.58 1.31 13.78
C ARG A 105 1.10 0.27 12.77
N CYS A 106 0.45 -0.89 12.71
CA CYS A 106 0.87 -1.99 11.84
C CYS A 106 0.61 -1.62 10.37
N ASN A 107 -0.56 -1.06 10.10
CA ASN A 107 -0.93 -0.55 8.79
C ASN A 107 0.05 0.54 8.33
N MET A 108 0.33 1.55 9.17
CA MET A 108 1.28 2.62 8.85
C MET A 108 2.70 2.10 8.62
N LYS A 109 3.16 1.16 9.45
CA LYS A 109 4.48 0.53 9.30
C LYS A 109 4.58 -0.21 7.95
N LYS A 110 3.59 -1.04 7.61
CA LYS A 110 3.53 -1.73 6.31
C LYS A 110 3.50 -0.73 5.15
N ALA A 111 2.73 0.35 5.28
CA ALA A 111 2.65 1.38 4.27
C ALA A 111 4.02 2.03 3.97
N ASN A 112 4.77 2.34 5.02
CA ASN A 112 6.08 3.00 4.92
C ASN A 112 7.19 2.05 4.45
N GLU A 113 7.24 0.83 4.99
CA GLU A 113 8.35 -0.10 4.76
C GLU A 113 8.16 -0.96 3.51
N LYS A 114 6.92 -1.33 3.18
CA LYS A 114 6.63 -2.30 2.10
C LYS A 114 5.86 -1.64 0.96
N ASP A 115 4.71 -1.02 1.25
CA ASP A 115 3.80 -0.59 0.18
C ASP A 115 4.36 0.58 -0.63
N GLY A 116 4.83 1.61 0.04
CA GLY A 116 5.42 2.81 -0.58
C GLY A 116 6.61 2.47 -1.47
N PRO A 117 7.66 1.79 -0.96
CA PRO A 117 8.79 1.36 -1.75
C PRO A 117 8.39 0.43 -2.91
N GLY A 118 7.47 -0.51 -2.68
CA GLY A 118 6.99 -1.42 -3.71
C GLY A 118 6.23 -0.71 -4.84
N ALA A 119 5.31 0.21 -4.50
CA ALA A 119 4.60 1.02 -5.49
C ALA A 119 5.56 1.91 -6.29
N ALA A 120 6.57 2.50 -5.64
CA ALA A 120 7.62 3.26 -6.32
C ALA A 120 8.47 2.39 -7.26
N LYS A 121 8.72 1.13 -6.90
CA LYS A 121 9.43 0.15 -7.74
C LYS A 121 8.60 -0.24 -8.97
N ILE A 122 7.30 -0.53 -8.80
CA ILE A 122 6.37 -0.82 -9.90
C ILE A 122 6.34 0.35 -10.90
N LYS A 123 6.14 1.59 -10.42
CA LYS A 123 6.12 2.79 -11.28
C LYS A 123 7.42 3.01 -12.06
N ARG A 124 8.57 2.68 -11.45
CA ARG A 124 9.88 2.76 -12.12
C ARG A 124 10.03 1.71 -13.22
N ARG A 125 9.60 0.46 -12.96
CA ARG A 125 9.64 -0.63 -13.94
C ARG A 125 8.76 -0.34 -15.14
N LEU A 126 7.55 0.16 -14.91
CA LEU A 126 6.61 0.59 -15.95
C LEU A 126 7.05 1.87 -16.70
N GLY A 127 8.19 2.47 -16.33
CA GLY A 127 8.67 3.69 -16.97
C GLY A 127 7.81 4.93 -16.71
N LEU A 128 6.89 4.87 -15.74
CA LEU A 128 5.99 5.98 -15.37
C LEU A 128 6.70 7.06 -14.53
N LYS A 129 7.79 6.69 -13.83
CA LYS A 129 8.59 7.61 -13.02
C LYS A 129 10.08 7.29 -13.14
N GLY A 130 10.94 8.29 -12.86
CA GLY A 130 12.39 8.13 -12.78
C GLY A 130 13.14 8.55 -14.06
N PRO A 131 14.42 8.15 -14.21
CA PRO A 131 15.26 8.58 -15.34
C PRO A 131 14.69 8.17 -16.70
N ARG A 132 14.15 6.95 -16.83
CA ARG A 132 13.55 6.46 -18.09
C ARG A 132 12.35 7.31 -18.51
N ALA A 133 11.43 7.58 -17.57
CA ALA A 133 10.27 8.45 -17.81
C ALA A 133 10.68 9.87 -18.25
N ARG A 134 11.65 10.46 -17.54
CA ARG A 134 12.20 11.79 -17.86
C ARG A 134 12.86 11.84 -19.23
N LYS A 135 13.65 10.82 -19.57
CA LYS A 135 14.28 10.67 -20.88
C LYS A 135 13.21 10.54 -21.98
N ALA A 136 12.23 9.66 -21.82
CA ALA A 136 11.13 9.50 -22.78
C ALA A 136 10.37 10.82 -23.01
N LYS A 137 10.06 11.56 -21.94
CA LYS A 137 9.45 12.89 -22.04
C LYS A 137 10.35 13.90 -22.76
N ALA A 138 11.65 13.91 -22.45
CA ALA A 138 12.60 14.81 -23.12
C ALA A 138 12.73 14.48 -24.62
N ILE A 139 12.73 13.20 -24.99
CA ILE A 139 12.74 12.76 -26.39
C ILE A 139 11.47 13.23 -27.09
N ALA A 140 10.30 12.97 -26.50
CA ALA A 140 9.01 13.38 -27.06
C ALA A 140 8.87 14.90 -27.21
N GLN A 141 9.54 15.68 -26.36
CA GLN A 141 9.57 17.15 -26.43
C GLN A 141 10.70 17.69 -27.32
N GLY A 142 11.49 16.84 -28.00
CA GLY A 142 12.65 17.27 -28.79
C GLY A 142 13.79 17.90 -27.96
N ARG A 143 13.75 17.76 -26.63
CA ARG A 143 14.72 18.34 -25.69
C ARG A 143 15.85 17.39 -25.31
N TYR A 144 15.76 16.11 -25.69
CA TYR A 144 16.78 15.14 -25.35
C TYR A 144 18.05 15.35 -26.16
N ARG A 145 19.14 15.71 -25.47
CA ARG A 145 20.49 15.77 -26.05
C ARG A 145 21.30 14.60 -25.49
N PRO A 146 21.61 13.56 -26.28
CA PRO A 146 22.50 12.52 -25.82
C PRO A 146 23.85 13.16 -25.50
N MET A 147 24.37 12.88 -24.31
CA MET A 147 25.72 13.30 -23.96
C MET A 147 26.66 12.57 -24.93
N LYS A 148 27.41 13.32 -25.75
CA LYS A 148 28.48 12.72 -26.54
C LYS A 148 29.48 12.15 -25.53
N SER A 149 29.66 10.83 -25.51
CA SER A 149 30.76 10.25 -24.75
C SER A 149 32.04 10.92 -25.24
N ARG A 150 32.77 11.61 -24.36
CA ARG A 150 34.20 11.76 -24.60
C ARG A 150 34.71 10.33 -24.66
N GLY A 151 35.07 9.85 -25.85
CA GLY A 151 35.50 8.46 -26.06
C GLY A 151 36.46 8.09 -24.93
N PHE A 152 36.34 6.87 -24.43
CA PHE A 152 37.25 6.39 -23.41
C PHE A 152 38.66 6.35 -24.03
N GLN A 153 39.43 7.41 -23.78
CA GLN A 153 40.81 7.52 -24.23
C GLN A 153 41.66 6.59 -23.37
N GLY A 154 41.74 5.34 -23.80
CA GLY A 154 42.67 4.34 -23.27
C GLY A 154 42.17 3.58 -22.05
N SER A 155 41.80 2.32 -22.24
CA SER A 155 42.03 1.33 -21.18
C SER A 155 43.54 1.22 -21.06
N ARG A 156 44.09 1.58 -19.90
CA ARG A 156 45.30 0.88 -19.46
C ARG A 156 44.89 -0.58 -19.41
N LYS A 157 45.32 -1.37 -20.39
CA LYS A 157 45.15 -2.81 -20.36
C LYS A 157 45.84 -3.28 -19.09
N PHE A 158 45.09 -3.91 -18.19
CA PHE A 158 45.67 -4.59 -17.04
C PHE A 158 46.61 -5.67 -17.61
N ASN A 159 47.91 -5.54 -17.36
CA ASN A 159 48.96 -6.39 -17.91
C ASN A 159 49.09 -7.74 -17.15
N GLY A 160 48.22 -8.01 -16.19
CA GLY A 160 48.20 -9.29 -15.46
C GLY A 160 49.25 -9.41 -14.35
N GLU A 161 50.13 -8.44 -14.17
CA GLU A 161 51.10 -8.46 -13.07
C GLU A 161 50.45 -8.01 -11.76
N VAL A 162 50.28 -8.97 -10.86
CA VAL A 162 49.90 -8.73 -9.46
C VAL A 162 51.14 -8.97 -8.61
N SER A 163 51.79 -7.90 -8.15
CA SER A 163 52.88 -8.01 -7.19
C SER A 163 52.32 -8.03 -5.77
N TRP A 164 52.48 -9.15 -5.09
CA TRP A 164 52.18 -9.27 -3.67
C TRP A 164 53.40 -8.80 -2.88
N LYS A 165 53.25 -7.74 -2.06
CA LYS A 165 54.28 -7.39 -1.08
C LYS A 165 54.18 -8.36 0.10
N THR A 166 55.16 -9.25 0.22
CA THR A 166 55.39 -10.01 1.46
C THR A 166 55.83 -9.05 2.57
N LYS A 167 55.27 -9.24 3.76
CA LYS A 167 55.56 -8.48 4.98
C LYS A 167 57.00 -8.68 5.46
#